data_AF-A0A954U7B5-F1
#
_entry.id   AF-A0A954U7B5-F1
#
_cell.length_a   1.000
_cell.length_b   1.000
_cell.length_c   1.000
_cell.angle_alpha   90.00
_cell.angle_beta   90.00
_cell.angle_gamma   90.00
#
_symmetry.space_group_name_H-M   'P 1'
#
loop_
_entity.id
_entity.type
_entity.pdbx_description
1 polymer ?
#
loop_
_entity_poly.entity_id
_entity_poly.type
_entity_poly.pdbx_seq_one_letter_code
_entity_poly.pdbx_strand_id
1 'polypeptide(L)'
;MISVLILFSLVAVTTDHSPELAFIQQMQTPLGGFISDLPVAGSALEEPTLRTTRTAIRAHRLLGGQLANREAVIRFLYGCYDASSGGFAARPGLPPDPISTSVGLMICRELKLPTGDMLARGLQFMNERTENFEQIRMVAPSLEDFGETVPQSVSWLKLIDSARNADGSFGSGPGKARSTALYAVAELRLRRAIGEKKVVQFLQSGQRDDGGFGNDQAGGSDLESCYRVVRLLRRLDANPSRVEGLRAFIASCKNSDGGFGRTPYEPSSLHGTYYATIIRLWTDAFQNDFDAVKLGEI
;
A
#
# COMPACT_ATOMS: atom_id res chain seq x y z
N MET A 1 12.27 -27.07 52.07
CA MET A 1 11.20 -26.59 51.17
C MET A 1 11.80 -26.37 49.80
N ILE A 2 11.44 -27.19 48.83
CA ILE A 2 11.92 -27.10 47.45
C ILE A 2 10.97 -26.17 46.71
N SER A 3 11.44 -24.98 46.33
CA SER A 3 10.69 -24.06 45.48
C SER A 3 10.75 -24.55 44.04
N VAL A 4 9.60 -24.97 43.51
CA VAL A 4 9.41 -25.31 42.10
C VAL A 4 9.26 -24.01 41.31
N LEU A 5 10.26 -23.68 40.49
CA LEU A 5 10.14 -22.64 39.47
C LEU A 5 9.29 -23.21 38.31
N ILE A 6 8.06 -22.74 38.17
CA ILE A 6 7.23 -23.04 36.99
C ILE A 6 7.68 -22.09 35.87
N LEU A 7 8.42 -22.62 34.91
CA LEU A 7 8.73 -21.93 33.66
C LEU A 7 7.45 -21.91 32.82
N PHE A 8 6.77 -20.76 32.74
CA PHE A 8 5.76 -20.54 31.71
C PHE A 8 6.48 -20.34 30.38
N SER A 9 6.52 -21.37 29.55
CA SER A 9 6.87 -21.23 28.14
C SER A 9 5.80 -20.35 27.48
N LEU A 10 6.13 -19.12 27.13
CA LEU A 10 5.35 -18.37 26.15
C LEU A 10 5.46 -19.13 24.83
N VAL A 11 4.47 -19.99 24.54
CA VAL A 11 4.23 -20.43 23.17
C VAL A 11 3.78 -19.16 22.44
N ALA A 12 4.66 -18.58 21.63
CA ALA A 12 4.25 -17.58 20.67
C ALA A 12 3.20 -18.26 19.78
N VAL A 13 1.92 -17.91 19.98
CA VAL A 13 0.86 -18.29 19.07
C VAL A 13 1.17 -17.58 17.76
N THR A 14 1.79 -18.28 16.82
CA THR A 14 1.96 -17.79 15.47
C THR A 14 0.55 -17.69 14.88
N THR A 15 0.11 -16.48 14.56
CA THR A 15 -1.16 -16.25 13.87
C THR A 15 -1.16 -17.05 12.56
N ASP A 16 -2.14 -17.94 12.38
CA ASP A 16 -2.33 -18.65 11.12
C ASP A 16 -2.88 -17.68 10.07
N HIS A 17 -2.11 -17.49 9.00
CA HIS A 17 -2.42 -16.63 7.86
C HIS A 17 -2.85 -17.40 6.61
N SER A 18 -3.03 -18.73 6.73
CA SER A 18 -3.42 -19.60 5.61
C SER A 18 -4.73 -19.16 4.93
N PRO A 19 -5.78 -18.70 5.65
CA PRO A 19 -7.00 -18.22 5.01
C PRO A 19 -6.78 -16.96 4.16
N GLU A 20 -6.06 -15.96 4.69
CA GLU A 20 -5.73 -14.73 3.96
C GLU A 20 -4.90 -15.04 2.70
N LEU A 21 -3.89 -15.92 2.81
CA LEU A 21 -3.06 -16.37 1.69
C LEU A 21 -3.87 -17.10 0.62
N ALA A 22 -4.78 -17.99 1.02
CA ALA A 22 -5.66 -18.71 0.11
C ALA A 22 -6.61 -17.76 -0.64
N PHE A 23 -7.16 -16.75 0.05
CA PHE A 23 -7.98 -15.71 -0.55
C PHE A 23 -7.21 -14.90 -1.61
N ILE A 24 -6.01 -14.41 -1.27
CA ILE A 24 -5.16 -13.64 -2.19
C ILE A 24 -4.79 -14.49 -3.42
N GLN A 25 -4.48 -15.78 -3.22
CA GLN A 25 -4.09 -16.67 -4.32
C GLN A 25 -5.23 -16.92 -5.32
N GLN A 26 -6.49 -16.88 -4.89
CA GLN A 26 -7.65 -16.99 -5.79
C GLN A 26 -7.78 -15.79 -6.75
N MET A 27 -7.15 -14.66 -6.41
CA MET A 27 -7.16 -13.47 -7.27
C MET A 27 -6.17 -13.57 -8.44
N GLN A 28 -5.30 -14.59 -8.48
CA GLN A 28 -4.38 -14.76 -9.60
C GLN A 28 -5.12 -15.31 -10.83
N THR A 29 -4.99 -14.60 -11.96
CA THR A 29 -5.61 -14.98 -13.23
C THR A 29 -4.70 -15.88 -14.08
N PRO A 30 -5.20 -16.54 -15.13
CA PRO A 30 -4.38 -17.29 -16.08
C PRO A 30 -3.31 -16.45 -16.80
N LEU A 31 -3.51 -15.12 -16.88
CA LEU A 31 -2.50 -14.19 -17.43
C LEU A 31 -1.31 -13.97 -16.50
N GLY A 32 -1.38 -14.46 -15.25
CA GLY A 32 -0.34 -14.38 -14.24
C GLY A 32 -0.48 -13.21 -13.28
N GLY A 33 -1.08 -12.10 -13.72
CA GLY A 33 -1.42 -10.97 -12.85
C GLY A 33 -2.64 -11.24 -11.97
N PHE A 34 -2.90 -10.35 -11.01
CA PHE A 34 -3.98 -10.47 -10.04
C PHE A 34 -5.10 -9.45 -10.30
N ILE A 35 -6.34 -9.80 -9.97
CA ILE A 35 -7.51 -8.89 -9.98
C ILE A 35 -7.80 -8.33 -8.58
N SER A 36 -8.66 -7.31 -8.49
CA SER A 36 -9.05 -6.69 -7.22
C SER A 36 -10.13 -7.48 -6.50
N ASP A 37 -11.18 -7.84 -7.24
CA ASP A 37 -12.43 -8.36 -6.69
C ASP A 37 -12.75 -9.75 -7.28
N LEU A 38 -13.38 -10.61 -6.49
CA LEU A 38 -13.81 -11.92 -7.00
C LEU A 38 -14.86 -11.74 -8.11
N PRO A 39 -14.83 -12.58 -9.17
CA PRO A 39 -15.81 -12.51 -10.24
C PRO A 39 -17.24 -12.65 -9.72
N VAL A 40 -18.12 -11.74 -10.11
CA VAL A 40 -19.55 -11.82 -9.81
C VAL A 40 -20.24 -12.54 -10.96
N ALA A 41 -21.12 -13.51 -10.64
CA ALA A 41 -21.85 -14.25 -11.65
C ALA A 41 -22.64 -13.29 -12.57
N GLY A 42 -22.39 -13.37 -13.88
CA GLY A 42 -23.04 -12.52 -14.88
C GLY A 42 -22.36 -11.17 -15.16
N SER A 43 -21.24 -10.85 -14.49
CA SER A 43 -20.42 -9.68 -14.83
C SER A 43 -19.30 -10.02 -15.82
N ALA A 44 -18.79 -9.00 -16.51
CA ALA A 44 -17.52 -9.15 -17.23
C ALA A 44 -16.40 -9.52 -16.24
N LEU A 45 -15.45 -10.34 -16.70
CA LEU A 45 -14.28 -10.68 -15.89
C LEU A 45 -13.38 -9.45 -15.77
N GLU A 46 -13.00 -9.12 -14.54
CA GLU A 46 -11.97 -8.11 -14.29
C GLU A 46 -10.64 -8.59 -14.90
N GLU A 47 -9.88 -7.67 -15.49
CA GLU A 47 -8.56 -7.96 -16.04
C GLU A 47 -7.47 -7.54 -15.05
N PRO A 48 -6.42 -8.34 -14.89
CA PRO A 48 -5.37 -8.03 -13.93
C PRO A 48 -4.59 -6.78 -14.34
N THR A 49 -4.03 -6.09 -13.35
CA THR A 49 -3.15 -4.94 -13.57
C THR A 49 -1.84 -5.09 -12.81
N LEU A 50 -0.80 -4.33 -13.18
CA LEU A 50 0.43 -4.25 -12.39
C LEU A 50 0.14 -3.78 -10.95
N ARG A 51 -0.83 -2.88 -10.75
CA ARG A 51 -1.15 -2.33 -9.42
C ARG A 51 -1.71 -3.39 -8.47
N THR A 52 -2.70 -4.15 -8.94
CA THR A 52 -3.28 -5.27 -8.18
C THR A 52 -2.26 -6.40 -8.02
N THR A 53 -1.49 -6.72 -9.06
CA THR A 53 -0.40 -7.70 -9.00
C THR A 53 0.63 -7.35 -7.94
N ARG A 54 1.12 -6.10 -7.89
CA ARG A 54 2.05 -5.67 -6.85
C ARG A 54 1.44 -5.78 -5.44
N THR A 55 0.16 -5.45 -5.31
CA THR A 55 -0.56 -5.55 -4.04
C THR A 55 -0.57 -7.00 -3.54
N ALA A 56 -0.84 -7.97 -4.41
CA ALA A 56 -0.77 -9.40 -4.08
C ALA A 56 0.64 -9.86 -3.69
N ILE A 57 1.67 -9.47 -4.46
CA ILE A 57 3.08 -9.78 -4.16
C ILE A 57 3.44 -9.32 -2.74
N ARG A 58 3.12 -8.06 -2.41
CA ARG A 58 3.37 -7.52 -1.08
C ARG A 58 2.54 -8.23 0.00
N ALA A 59 1.28 -8.53 -0.27
CA ALA A 59 0.41 -9.21 0.69
C ALA A 59 0.94 -10.61 1.03
N HIS A 60 1.33 -11.41 0.03
CA HIS A 60 1.99 -12.71 0.25
C HIS A 60 3.24 -12.55 1.13
N ARG A 61 4.10 -11.57 0.81
CA ARG A 61 5.33 -11.33 1.55
C ARG A 61 5.09 -10.96 3.02
N LEU A 62 4.09 -10.12 3.28
CA LEU A 62 3.71 -9.68 4.62
C LEU A 62 3.15 -10.82 5.46
N LEU A 63 2.44 -11.76 4.83
CA LEU A 63 1.84 -12.93 5.49
C LEU A 63 2.82 -14.12 5.57
N GLY A 64 4.07 -13.97 5.12
CA GLY A 64 5.06 -15.03 5.10
C GLY A 64 4.79 -16.15 4.08
N GLY A 65 3.96 -15.89 3.07
CA GLY A 65 3.66 -16.83 1.99
C GLY A 65 4.54 -16.62 0.75
N GLN A 66 4.47 -17.59 -0.16
CA GLN A 66 5.14 -17.56 -1.47
C GLN A 66 4.13 -17.34 -2.60
N LEU A 67 4.59 -16.81 -3.73
CA LEU A 67 3.79 -16.72 -4.95
C LEU A 67 3.69 -18.11 -5.59
N ALA A 68 2.49 -18.69 -5.68
CA ALA A 68 2.33 -20.04 -6.26
C ALA A 68 2.81 -20.13 -7.71
N ASN A 69 2.68 -19.04 -8.49
CA ASN A 69 3.12 -19.00 -9.88
C ASN A 69 3.94 -17.73 -10.18
N ARG A 70 5.14 -17.65 -9.58
CA ARG A 70 6.10 -16.55 -9.77
C ARG A 70 6.45 -16.32 -11.25
N GLU A 71 6.63 -17.37 -12.04
CA GLU A 71 6.96 -17.25 -13.46
C GLU A 71 5.84 -16.61 -14.29
N ALA A 72 4.57 -16.91 -13.99
CA ALA A 72 3.45 -16.24 -14.65
C ALA A 72 3.39 -14.74 -14.30
N VAL A 73 3.70 -14.37 -13.05
CA VAL A 73 3.81 -12.95 -12.64
C VAL A 73 4.92 -12.25 -13.43
N ILE A 74 6.08 -12.89 -13.61
CA ILE A 74 7.19 -12.34 -14.39
C ILE A 74 6.82 -12.17 -15.86
N ARG A 75 6.15 -13.15 -16.47
CA ARG A 75 5.65 -13.02 -17.85
C ARG A 75 4.63 -11.88 -17.98
N PHE A 76 3.72 -11.75 -17.02
CA PHE A 76 2.76 -10.65 -16.99
C PHE A 76 3.48 -9.29 -16.90
N LEU A 77 4.45 -9.16 -16.00
CA LEU A 77 5.26 -7.96 -15.81
C LEU A 77 5.97 -7.55 -17.11
N TYR A 78 6.70 -8.46 -17.75
CA TYR A 78 7.41 -8.14 -18.99
C TYR A 78 6.46 -7.91 -20.17
N GLY A 79 5.28 -8.54 -20.18
CA GLY A 79 4.23 -8.23 -21.15
C GLY A 79 3.65 -6.82 -21.01
N CYS A 80 3.82 -6.20 -19.85
CA CYS A 80 3.43 -4.80 -19.62
C CYS A 80 4.53 -3.80 -19.98
N TYR A 81 5.77 -4.23 -20.21
CA TYR A 81 6.89 -3.34 -20.52
C TYR A 81 6.88 -2.96 -22.00
N ASP A 82 6.90 -1.66 -22.29
CA ASP A 82 7.04 -1.13 -23.64
C ASP A 82 8.49 -0.71 -23.89
N ALA A 83 9.21 -1.53 -24.67
CA ALA A 83 10.62 -1.29 -24.95
C ALA A 83 10.89 -0.05 -25.82
N SER A 84 9.88 0.53 -26.48
CA SER A 84 10.04 1.73 -27.31
C SER A 84 10.12 3.01 -26.46
N SER A 85 9.24 3.14 -25.47
CA SER A 85 9.20 4.26 -24.53
C SER A 85 10.04 4.03 -23.27
N GLY A 86 10.25 2.78 -22.87
CA GLY A 86 10.85 2.42 -21.58
C GLY A 86 9.87 2.50 -20.40
N GLY A 87 8.58 2.74 -20.66
CA GLY A 87 7.52 2.72 -19.67
C GLY A 87 6.86 1.35 -19.52
N PHE A 88 6.01 1.22 -18.51
CA PHE A 88 5.09 0.09 -18.37
C PHE A 88 3.65 0.54 -18.54
N ALA A 89 2.83 -0.34 -19.09
CA ALA A 89 1.37 -0.22 -19.15
C ALA A 89 0.72 -0.93 -17.96
N ALA A 90 -0.54 -0.60 -17.66
CA ALA A 90 -1.26 -1.24 -16.56
C ALA A 90 -1.42 -2.75 -16.77
N ARG A 91 -1.54 -3.18 -18.03
CA ARG A 91 -1.63 -4.58 -18.48
C ARG A 91 -1.15 -4.69 -19.93
N PRO A 92 -0.83 -5.89 -20.44
CA PRO A 92 -0.35 -6.06 -21.81
C PRO A 92 -1.33 -5.49 -22.85
N GLY A 93 -0.79 -4.81 -23.86
CA GLY A 93 -1.56 -4.21 -24.96
C GLY A 93 -2.14 -2.82 -24.70
N LEU A 94 -2.05 -2.29 -23.48
CA LEU A 94 -2.38 -0.89 -23.19
C LEU A 94 -1.17 0.04 -23.41
N PRO A 95 -1.38 1.35 -23.60
CA PRO A 95 -0.27 2.30 -23.64
C PRO A 95 0.42 2.41 -22.27
N PRO A 96 1.73 2.70 -22.24
CA PRO A 96 2.47 2.92 -21.01
C PRO A 96 2.04 4.22 -20.31
N ASP A 97 2.09 4.22 -18.99
CA ASP A 97 1.74 5.36 -18.14
C ASP A 97 2.67 5.48 -16.92
N PRO A 98 2.78 6.67 -16.28
CA PRO A 98 3.75 6.89 -15.19
C PRO A 98 3.48 6.01 -13.96
N ILE A 99 2.20 5.77 -13.64
CA ILE A 99 1.81 4.98 -12.46
C ILE A 99 2.25 3.53 -12.68
N SER A 100 1.90 2.96 -13.82
CA SER A 100 2.27 1.60 -14.17
C SER A 100 3.78 1.44 -14.32
N THR A 101 4.48 2.44 -14.86
CA THR A 101 5.95 2.47 -14.93
C THR A 101 6.59 2.40 -13.54
N SER A 102 6.12 3.21 -12.60
CA SER A 102 6.58 3.16 -11.20
C SER A 102 6.32 1.79 -10.58
N VAL A 103 5.11 1.25 -10.75
CA VAL A 103 4.71 -0.04 -10.19
C VAL A 103 5.51 -1.19 -10.79
N GLY A 104 5.74 -1.21 -12.10
CA GLY A 104 6.53 -2.23 -12.79
C GLY A 104 7.96 -2.29 -12.28
N LEU A 105 8.63 -1.13 -12.15
CA LEU A 105 9.97 -1.06 -11.57
C LEU A 105 10.02 -1.56 -10.12
N MET A 106 9.02 -1.22 -9.30
CA MET A 106 8.93 -1.72 -7.92
C MET A 106 8.69 -3.23 -7.87
N ILE A 107 7.91 -3.80 -8.79
CA ILE A 107 7.75 -5.27 -8.92
C ILE A 107 9.10 -5.91 -9.28
N CYS A 108 9.87 -5.34 -10.22
CA CYS A 108 11.22 -5.84 -10.52
C CYS A 108 12.08 -5.92 -9.26
N ARG A 109 12.08 -4.86 -8.43
CA ARG A 109 12.82 -4.82 -7.15
C ARG A 109 12.30 -5.86 -6.16
N GLU A 110 10.99 -5.97 -5.99
CA GLU A 110 10.35 -6.92 -5.07
C GLU A 110 10.64 -8.38 -5.44
N LEU A 111 10.70 -8.69 -6.74
CA LEU A 111 11.03 -10.01 -7.26
C LEU A 111 12.53 -10.24 -7.47
N LYS A 112 13.39 -9.28 -7.07
CA LYS A 112 14.85 -9.31 -7.24
C LYS A 112 15.28 -9.52 -8.71
N LEU A 113 14.55 -8.96 -9.66
CA LEU A 113 14.86 -9.01 -11.09
C LEU A 113 15.86 -7.91 -11.47
N PRO A 114 16.76 -8.16 -12.42
CA PRO A 114 17.67 -7.13 -12.92
C PRO A 114 16.88 -6.05 -13.64
N THR A 115 17.08 -4.79 -13.25
CA THR A 115 16.47 -3.65 -13.95
C THR A 115 17.36 -3.11 -15.07
N GLY A 116 18.67 -3.02 -14.87
CA GLY A 116 19.60 -2.48 -15.89
C GLY A 116 19.10 -1.15 -16.47
N ASP A 117 19.16 -1.01 -17.80
CA ASP A 117 18.72 0.19 -18.53
C ASP A 117 17.23 0.52 -18.36
N MET A 118 16.41 -0.46 -17.97
CA MET A 118 14.97 -0.27 -17.71
C MET A 118 14.74 0.80 -16.63
N LEU A 119 15.61 0.85 -15.62
CA LEU A 119 15.48 1.85 -14.56
C LEU A 119 15.67 3.26 -15.11
N ALA A 120 16.78 3.51 -15.82
CA ALA A 120 17.08 4.83 -16.37
C ALA A 120 15.98 5.31 -17.34
N ARG A 121 15.51 4.43 -18.21
CA ARG A 121 14.45 4.75 -19.18
C ARG A 121 13.09 4.97 -18.52
N GLY A 122 12.74 4.16 -17.51
CA GLY A 122 11.51 4.33 -16.74
C GLY A 122 11.52 5.63 -15.93
N LEU A 123 12.66 6.02 -15.34
CA LEU A 123 12.83 7.31 -14.66
C LEU A 123 12.65 8.48 -15.61
N GLN A 124 13.24 8.42 -16.81
CA GLN A 124 13.04 9.43 -17.85
C GLN A 124 11.56 9.52 -18.25
N PHE A 125 10.91 8.38 -18.52
CA PHE A 125 9.49 8.34 -18.87
C PHE A 125 8.63 8.98 -17.78
N MET A 126 8.82 8.62 -16.51
CA MET A 126 8.06 9.19 -15.39
C MET A 126 8.35 10.68 -15.20
N ASN A 127 9.60 11.13 -15.42
CA ASN A 127 9.94 12.55 -15.40
C ASN A 127 9.13 13.35 -16.43
N GLU A 128 9.05 12.85 -17.67
CA GLU A 128 8.40 13.56 -18.77
C GLU A 128 6.86 13.50 -18.72
N ARG A 129 6.29 12.42 -18.16
CA ARG A 129 4.86 12.09 -18.32
C ARG A 129 4.01 12.23 -17.05
N THR A 130 4.60 12.57 -15.91
CA THR A 130 3.85 12.80 -14.66
C THR A 130 3.34 14.24 -14.60
N GLU A 131 2.02 14.39 -14.56
CA GLU A 131 1.32 15.68 -14.77
C GLU A 131 0.53 16.16 -13.55
N ASN A 132 0.03 15.24 -12.71
CA ASN A 132 -0.91 15.58 -11.64
C ASN A 132 -0.58 14.87 -10.32
N PHE A 133 -1.22 15.31 -9.23
CA PHE A 133 -0.93 14.81 -7.89
C PHE A 133 -1.18 13.31 -7.72
N GLU A 134 -2.21 12.77 -8.37
CA GLU A 134 -2.51 11.33 -8.34
C GLU A 134 -1.36 10.50 -8.91
N GLN A 135 -0.77 10.95 -10.02
CA GLN A 135 0.42 10.32 -10.59
C GLN A 135 1.65 10.55 -9.72
N ILE A 136 1.88 11.78 -9.22
CA ILE A 136 3.01 12.11 -8.35
C ILE A 136 3.07 11.18 -7.14
N ARG A 137 1.95 11.02 -6.42
CA ARG A 137 1.91 10.16 -5.22
C ARG A 137 2.14 8.67 -5.53
N MET A 138 1.91 8.27 -6.77
CA MET A 138 2.09 6.90 -7.25
C MET A 138 3.48 6.66 -7.85
N VAL A 139 4.17 7.71 -8.34
CA VAL A 139 5.54 7.69 -8.90
C VAL A 139 6.61 7.87 -7.83
N ALA A 140 6.39 8.77 -6.87
CA ALA A 140 7.32 9.04 -5.78
C ALA A 140 7.81 7.79 -4.99
N PRO A 141 7.00 6.73 -4.76
CA PRO A 141 7.47 5.51 -4.12
C PRO A 141 8.62 4.81 -4.85
N SER A 142 8.60 4.73 -6.20
CA SER A 142 9.72 4.10 -6.91
C SER A 142 10.99 4.94 -6.85
N LEU A 143 10.87 6.27 -6.88
CA LEU A 143 12.03 7.16 -6.69
C LEU A 143 12.69 6.92 -5.33
N GLU A 144 11.87 6.81 -4.28
CA GLU A 144 12.32 6.44 -2.93
C GLU A 144 12.96 5.05 -2.91
N ASP A 145 12.27 4.02 -3.41
CA ASP A 145 12.74 2.62 -3.40
C ASP A 145 14.11 2.46 -4.10
N PHE A 146 14.36 3.20 -5.18
CA PHE A 146 15.61 3.15 -5.93
C PHE A 146 16.67 4.17 -5.46
N GLY A 147 16.34 5.04 -4.51
CA GLY A 147 17.28 6.09 -4.08
C GLY A 147 17.53 7.12 -5.18
N GLU A 148 16.55 7.37 -6.05
CA GLU A 148 16.64 8.24 -7.22
C GLU A 148 15.82 9.52 -7.07
N THR A 149 16.05 10.47 -7.98
CA THR A 149 15.23 11.67 -8.15
C THR A 149 15.06 11.97 -9.63
N VAL A 150 14.09 12.81 -9.98
CA VAL A 150 13.94 13.33 -11.34
C VAL A 150 13.83 14.85 -11.34
N PRO A 151 14.30 15.56 -12.38
CA PRO A 151 14.25 17.03 -12.43
C PRO A 151 12.86 17.62 -12.18
N GLN A 152 11.80 16.99 -12.70
CA GLN A 152 10.42 17.47 -12.53
C GLN A 152 9.89 17.35 -11.09
N SER A 153 10.57 16.66 -10.18
CA SER A 153 10.21 16.64 -8.76
C SER A 153 10.08 18.05 -8.15
N VAL A 154 10.84 19.03 -8.65
CA VAL A 154 10.73 20.44 -8.24
C VAL A 154 9.37 21.04 -8.59
N SER A 155 8.83 20.74 -9.78
CA SER A 155 7.51 21.24 -10.19
C SER A 155 6.38 20.50 -9.47
N TRP A 156 6.56 19.20 -9.20
CA TRP A 156 5.64 18.39 -8.41
C TRP A 156 5.50 18.90 -6.98
N LEU A 157 6.61 19.31 -6.35
CA LEU A 157 6.59 19.94 -5.03
C LEU A 157 5.84 21.28 -5.04
N LYS A 158 5.93 22.08 -6.12
CA LYS A 158 5.12 23.30 -6.27
C LYS A 158 3.62 23.00 -6.39
N LEU A 159 3.25 21.94 -7.10
CA LEU A 159 1.86 21.47 -7.16
C LEU A 159 1.36 21.02 -5.78
N ILE A 160 2.21 20.35 -5.00
CA ILE A 160 1.88 20.00 -3.62
C ILE A 160 1.69 21.26 -2.80
N ASP A 161 2.55 22.27 -2.92
CA ASP A 161 2.41 23.51 -2.14
C ASP A 161 1.14 24.29 -2.46
N SER A 162 0.64 24.27 -3.70
CA SER A 162 -0.61 24.94 -4.04
C SER A 162 -1.84 24.30 -3.41
N ALA A 163 -1.76 23.02 -2.99
CA ALA A 163 -2.82 22.31 -2.28
C ALA A 163 -2.77 22.48 -0.76
N ARG A 164 -1.72 23.12 -0.21
CA ARG A 164 -1.52 23.23 1.24
C ARG A 164 -2.40 24.32 1.85
N ASN A 165 -3.11 23.97 2.92
CA ASN A 165 -3.88 24.92 3.70
C ASN A 165 -2.97 25.86 4.51
N ALA A 166 -3.51 27.00 4.96
CA ALA A 166 -2.80 27.96 5.81
C ALA A 166 -2.30 27.35 7.14
N ASP A 167 -3.00 26.34 7.67
CA ASP A 167 -2.60 25.60 8.85
C ASP A 167 -1.55 24.49 8.56
N GLY A 168 -1.13 24.33 7.31
CA GLY A 168 -0.13 23.33 6.88
C GLY A 168 -0.69 21.94 6.61
N SER A 169 -1.98 21.70 6.82
CA SER A 169 -2.67 20.46 6.44
C SER A 169 -3.02 20.43 4.95
N PHE A 170 -3.66 19.33 4.52
CA PHE A 170 -4.24 19.20 3.19
C PHE A 170 -5.69 18.69 3.24
N GLY A 171 -6.47 19.05 2.22
CA GLY A 171 -7.89 18.70 2.14
C GLY A 171 -8.74 19.45 3.18
N SER A 172 -9.98 19.01 3.36
CA SER A 172 -10.94 19.65 4.27
C SER A 172 -11.91 18.62 4.86
N GLY A 173 -12.76 19.05 5.79
CA GLY A 173 -13.85 18.23 6.32
C GLY A 173 -13.42 16.90 6.95
N PRO A 174 -14.29 15.87 6.91
CA PRO A 174 -14.05 14.57 7.55
C PRO A 174 -12.88 13.75 6.99
N GLY A 175 -12.39 14.07 5.79
CA GLY A 175 -11.26 13.39 5.14
C GLY A 175 -9.92 14.14 5.24
N LYS A 176 -9.86 15.23 6.00
CA LYS A 176 -8.66 16.06 6.18
C LYS A 176 -7.41 15.27 6.61
N ALA A 177 -7.56 14.31 7.52
CA ALA A 177 -6.44 13.46 7.95
C ALA A 177 -5.92 12.56 6.82
N ARG A 178 -6.83 11.92 6.06
CA ARG A 178 -6.48 11.10 4.89
C ARG A 178 -5.74 11.93 3.83
N SER A 179 -6.27 13.13 3.52
CA SER A 179 -5.65 14.04 2.56
C SER A 179 -4.28 14.51 3.04
N THR A 180 -4.16 14.95 4.30
CA THR A 180 -2.88 15.33 4.90
C THR A 180 -1.86 14.19 4.82
N ALA A 181 -2.27 12.95 5.09
CA ALA A 181 -1.39 11.79 4.99
C ALA A 181 -0.83 11.57 3.58
N LEU A 182 -1.66 11.72 2.54
CA LEU A 182 -1.28 11.51 1.15
C LEU A 182 -0.23 12.52 0.66
N TYR A 183 -0.46 13.80 0.94
CA TYR A 183 0.45 14.84 0.51
C TYR A 183 1.76 14.80 1.30
N ALA A 184 1.68 14.69 2.63
CA ALA A 184 2.89 14.66 3.47
C ALA A 184 3.79 13.43 3.18
N VAL A 185 3.22 12.25 2.92
CA VAL A 185 4.05 11.09 2.53
C VAL A 185 4.67 11.27 1.14
N ALA A 186 4.00 11.98 0.22
CA ALA A 186 4.57 12.32 -1.08
C ALA A 186 5.74 13.30 -0.94
N GLU A 187 5.63 14.31 -0.06
CA GLU A 187 6.74 15.22 0.26
C GLU A 187 7.96 14.47 0.78
N LEU A 188 7.78 13.58 1.76
CA LEU A 188 8.86 12.78 2.32
C LEU A 188 9.55 11.90 1.26
N ARG A 189 8.77 11.27 0.38
CA ARG A 189 9.30 10.46 -0.75
C ARG A 189 10.07 11.28 -1.76
N LEU A 190 9.67 12.53 -1.95
CA LEU A 190 10.39 13.51 -2.77
C LEU A 190 11.53 14.20 -1.99
N ARG A 191 11.94 13.63 -0.85
CA ARG A 191 13.05 14.08 0.00
C ARG A 191 12.87 15.49 0.57
N ARG A 192 11.63 15.93 0.73
CA ARG A 192 11.30 17.19 1.37
C ARG A 192 10.96 16.95 2.85
N ALA A 193 11.62 17.69 3.73
CA ALA A 193 11.29 17.71 5.14
C ALA A 193 9.89 18.31 5.39
N ILE A 194 9.19 17.80 6.40
CA ILE A 194 7.84 18.25 6.79
C ILE A 194 7.80 18.64 8.26
N GLY A 195 6.77 19.39 8.67
CA GLY A 195 6.50 19.70 10.07
C GLY A 195 5.89 18.51 10.82
N GLU A 196 6.69 17.50 11.15
CA GLU A 196 6.25 16.19 11.65
C GLU A 196 5.25 16.28 12.81
N LYS A 197 5.58 17.04 13.86
CA LYS A 197 4.71 17.19 15.05
C LYS A 197 3.30 17.66 14.68
N LYS A 198 3.20 18.64 13.78
CA LYS A 198 1.92 19.22 13.36
C LYS A 198 1.15 18.24 12.47
N VAL A 199 1.86 17.53 11.59
CA VAL A 199 1.27 16.47 10.76
C VAL A 199 0.69 15.36 11.65
N VAL A 200 1.45 14.85 12.61
CA VAL A 200 0.98 13.82 13.56
C VAL A 200 -0.30 14.27 14.28
N GLN A 201 -0.35 15.53 14.76
CA GLN A 201 -1.55 16.09 15.39
C GLN A 201 -2.77 16.08 14.46
N PHE A 202 -2.61 16.50 13.19
CA PHE A 202 -3.71 16.45 12.21
C PHE A 202 -4.18 15.03 11.96
N LEU A 203 -3.25 14.08 11.80
CA LEU A 203 -3.58 12.68 11.57
C LEU A 203 -4.36 12.10 12.75
N GLN A 204 -3.86 12.27 13.97
CA GLN A 204 -4.49 11.76 15.20
C GLN A 204 -5.88 12.38 15.45
N SER A 205 -6.06 13.67 15.16
CA SER A 205 -7.36 14.34 15.30
C SER A 205 -8.44 13.83 14.35
N GLY A 206 -8.06 13.16 13.25
CA GLY A 206 -9.01 12.64 12.27
C GLY A 206 -9.52 11.22 12.56
N GLN A 207 -9.10 10.60 13.66
CA GLN A 207 -9.55 9.25 14.00
C GLN A 207 -11.02 9.28 14.46
N ARG A 208 -11.86 8.46 13.83
CA ARG A 208 -13.32 8.40 14.02
C ARG A 208 -13.72 7.49 15.19
N ASP A 209 -14.97 7.60 15.62
CA ASP A 209 -15.49 6.94 16.83
C ASP A 209 -15.57 5.43 16.77
N ASP A 210 -15.69 4.87 15.56
CA ASP A 210 -15.50 3.45 15.28
C ASP A 210 -14.02 3.00 15.40
N GLY A 211 -13.11 3.94 15.66
CA GLY A 211 -11.67 3.71 15.81
C GLY A 211 -10.87 3.81 14.51
N GLY A 212 -11.50 3.95 13.36
CA GLY A 212 -10.81 4.03 12.07
C GLY A 212 -10.51 5.47 11.61
N PHE A 213 -10.19 5.59 10.32
CA PHE A 213 -10.08 6.84 9.57
C PHE A 213 -10.94 6.73 8.32
N GLY A 214 -11.34 7.84 7.71
CA GLY A 214 -12.19 7.79 6.52
C GLY A 214 -11.91 8.90 5.52
N ASN A 215 -12.61 8.81 4.39
CA ASN A 215 -12.56 9.77 3.29
C ASN A 215 -13.44 11.01 3.55
N ASP A 216 -13.66 11.84 2.53
CA ASP A 216 -14.38 13.11 2.67
C ASP A 216 -15.88 12.95 2.95
N GLN A 217 -16.44 11.74 2.77
CA GLN A 217 -17.82 11.45 3.13
C GLN A 217 -18.01 11.46 4.66
N ALA A 218 -19.06 12.15 5.09
CA ALA A 218 -19.57 12.06 6.45
C ALA A 218 -20.10 10.64 6.67
N GLY A 219 -19.51 9.89 7.62
CA GLY A 219 -19.87 8.49 7.86
C GLY A 219 -18.79 7.69 8.59
N GLY A 220 -18.87 6.37 8.48
CA GLY A 220 -17.93 5.41 9.07
C GLY A 220 -16.57 5.36 8.35
N SER A 221 -15.63 4.63 8.93
CA SER A 221 -14.27 4.48 8.42
C SER A 221 -14.13 3.51 7.24
N ASP A 222 -12.99 3.58 6.56
CA ASP A 222 -12.59 2.65 5.50
C ASP A 222 -11.12 2.24 5.63
N LEU A 223 -10.79 1.00 5.26
CA LEU A 223 -9.44 0.44 5.40
C LEU A 223 -8.39 1.19 4.56
N GLU A 224 -8.77 1.78 3.43
CA GLU A 224 -7.82 2.53 2.59
C GLU A 224 -7.37 3.81 3.31
N SER A 225 -8.30 4.55 3.89
CA SER A 225 -8.04 5.73 4.70
C SER A 225 -7.23 5.39 5.94
N CYS A 226 -7.58 4.29 6.63
CA CYS A 226 -6.79 3.77 7.75
C CYS A 226 -5.35 3.46 7.32
N TYR A 227 -5.16 2.74 6.22
CA TYR A 227 -3.84 2.42 5.69
C TYR A 227 -3.03 3.68 5.41
N ARG A 228 -3.61 4.66 4.72
CA ARG A 228 -2.94 5.93 4.36
C ARG A 228 -2.47 6.68 5.61
N VAL A 229 -3.33 6.83 6.61
CA VAL A 229 -3.03 7.57 7.83
C VAL A 229 -2.05 6.82 8.73
N VAL A 230 -2.31 5.54 9.02
CA VAL A 230 -1.45 4.73 9.90
C VAL A 230 -0.06 4.57 9.31
N ARG A 231 0.05 4.41 7.98
CA ARG A 231 1.34 4.36 7.29
C ARG A 231 2.21 5.58 7.63
N LEU A 232 1.64 6.78 7.52
CA LEU A 232 2.42 8.00 7.79
C LEU A 232 2.69 8.16 9.29
N LEU A 233 1.73 7.82 10.17
CA LEU A 233 1.98 7.82 11.61
C LEU A 233 3.17 6.93 11.96
N ARG A 234 3.21 5.68 11.49
CA ARG A 234 4.34 4.77 11.76
C ARG A 234 5.65 5.27 11.17
N ARG A 235 5.63 5.84 9.96
CA ARG A 235 6.82 6.45 9.35
C ARG A 235 7.37 7.63 10.16
N LEU A 236 6.52 8.33 10.90
CA LEU A 236 6.88 9.44 11.80
C LEU A 236 7.05 9.00 13.26
N ASP A 237 7.30 7.70 13.49
CA ASP A 237 7.44 7.09 14.81
C ASP A 237 6.27 7.41 15.79
N ALA A 238 5.06 7.51 15.24
CA ALA A 238 3.83 7.82 15.95
C ALA A 238 2.80 6.69 15.85
N ASN A 239 1.79 6.74 16.71
CA ASN A 239 0.69 5.76 16.76
C ASN A 239 -0.66 6.43 16.58
N PRO A 240 -1.68 5.70 16.09
CA PRO A 240 -3.08 6.10 16.23
C PRO A 240 -3.44 6.33 17.70
N SER A 241 -4.32 7.29 17.98
CA SER A 241 -4.72 7.62 19.37
C SER A 241 -5.57 6.52 20.00
N ARG A 242 -6.36 5.80 19.20
CA ARG A 242 -7.26 4.71 19.61
C ARG A 242 -6.87 3.41 18.90
N VAL A 243 -5.71 2.84 19.23
CA VAL A 243 -5.21 1.61 18.56
C VAL A 243 -6.17 0.43 18.71
N GLU A 244 -6.74 0.21 19.89
CA GLU A 244 -7.70 -0.88 20.11
C GLU A 244 -9.00 -0.69 19.32
N GLY A 245 -9.47 0.55 19.18
CA GLY A 245 -10.62 0.86 18.31
C GLY A 245 -10.30 0.55 16.84
N LEU A 246 -9.12 0.93 16.36
CA LEU A 246 -8.68 0.61 15.00
C LEU A 246 -8.61 -0.90 14.77
N ARG A 247 -8.11 -1.67 15.74
CA ARG A 247 -8.08 -3.14 15.69
C ARG A 247 -9.49 -3.73 15.60
N ALA A 248 -10.43 -3.23 16.40
CA ALA A 248 -11.83 -3.65 16.35
C ALA A 248 -12.47 -3.33 15.00
N PHE A 249 -12.23 -2.14 14.45
CA PHE A 249 -12.68 -1.77 13.10
C PHE A 249 -12.15 -2.74 12.05
N ILE A 250 -10.84 -3.03 12.03
CA ILE A 250 -10.25 -3.97 11.07
C ILE A 250 -10.86 -5.37 11.22
N ALA A 251 -11.06 -5.84 12.45
CA ALA A 251 -11.68 -7.13 12.71
C ALA A 251 -13.11 -7.21 12.15
N SER A 252 -13.88 -6.11 12.21
CA SER A 252 -15.23 -6.05 11.64
C SER A 252 -15.28 -6.08 10.11
N CYS A 253 -14.16 -5.86 9.44
CA CYS A 253 -14.04 -5.98 7.98
C CYS A 253 -13.70 -7.41 7.50
N LYS A 254 -13.39 -8.35 8.41
CA LYS A 254 -13.01 -9.73 8.04
C LYS A 254 -14.24 -10.54 7.64
N ASN A 255 -14.16 -11.27 6.53
CA ASN A 255 -15.20 -12.19 6.08
C ASN A 255 -14.80 -13.66 6.30
N SER A 256 -15.77 -14.56 6.17
CA SER A 256 -15.59 -16.01 6.35
C SER A 256 -14.75 -16.68 5.26
N ASP A 257 -14.55 -16.01 4.12
CA ASP A 257 -13.71 -16.46 3.01
C ASP A 257 -12.20 -16.23 3.25
N GLY A 258 -11.84 -15.68 4.41
CA GLY A 258 -10.46 -15.38 4.79
C GLY A 258 -9.98 -13.99 4.36
N GLY A 259 -10.73 -13.30 3.49
CA GLY A 259 -10.42 -11.94 3.05
C GLY A 259 -11.05 -10.85 3.91
N PHE A 260 -10.81 -9.60 3.51
CA PHE A 260 -11.39 -8.42 4.15
C PHE A 260 -12.05 -7.50 3.12
N GLY A 261 -13.25 -7.00 3.45
CA GLY A 261 -13.89 -5.90 2.76
C GLY A 261 -13.21 -4.57 3.08
N ARG A 262 -13.41 -3.52 2.26
CA ARG A 262 -12.81 -2.19 2.54
C ARG A 262 -13.54 -1.47 3.67
N THR A 263 -14.81 -1.78 3.87
CA THR A 263 -15.65 -1.36 4.98
C THR A 263 -16.36 -2.59 5.56
N PRO A 264 -16.94 -2.51 6.78
CA PRO A 264 -17.70 -3.62 7.34
C PRO A 264 -18.86 -4.02 6.42
N TYR A 265 -19.11 -5.33 6.33
CA TYR A 265 -20.16 -5.93 5.49
C TYR A 265 -19.96 -5.85 3.96
N GLU A 266 -18.88 -5.23 3.46
CA GLU A 266 -18.50 -5.34 2.05
C GLU A 266 -17.89 -6.73 1.75
N PRO A 267 -18.09 -7.25 0.51
CA PRO A 267 -17.35 -8.41 0.03
C PRO A 267 -15.84 -8.21 0.15
N SER A 268 -15.11 -9.30 0.36
CA SER A 268 -13.66 -9.27 0.42
C SER A 268 -13.03 -8.82 -0.90
N SER A 269 -11.94 -8.06 -0.82
CA SER A 269 -11.13 -7.67 -1.98
C SER A 269 -9.64 -7.79 -1.68
N LEU A 270 -8.83 -7.89 -2.74
CA LEU A 270 -7.37 -7.94 -2.61
C LEU A 270 -6.84 -6.72 -1.86
N HIS A 271 -7.36 -5.53 -2.17
CA HIS A 271 -6.96 -4.29 -1.51
C HIS A 271 -7.40 -4.26 -0.04
N GLY A 272 -8.64 -4.67 0.28
CA GLY A 272 -9.12 -4.77 1.66
C GLY A 272 -8.25 -5.70 2.50
N THR A 273 -7.97 -6.91 2.00
CA THR A 273 -7.12 -7.90 2.66
C THR A 273 -5.69 -7.38 2.86
N TYR A 274 -5.10 -6.73 1.86
CA TYR A 274 -3.77 -6.12 1.97
C TYR A 274 -3.73 -5.00 3.03
N TYR A 275 -4.70 -4.08 3.01
CA TYR A 275 -4.77 -2.98 3.98
C TYR A 275 -4.94 -3.50 5.40
N ALA A 276 -5.86 -4.43 5.63
CA ALA A 276 -6.04 -5.06 6.94
C ALA A 276 -4.75 -5.73 7.43
N THR A 277 -4.09 -6.50 6.56
CA THR A 277 -2.84 -7.20 6.89
C THR A 277 -1.75 -6.24 7.34
N ILE A 278 -1.44 -5.21 6.54
CA ILE A 278 -0.32 -4.33 6.84
C ILE A 278 -0.60 -3.43 8.07
N ILE A 279 -1.84 -3.00 8.26
CA ILE A 279 -2.20 -2.20 9.44
C ILE A 279 -2.12 -3.07 10.71
N ARG A 280 -2.56 -4.33 10.66
CA ARG A 280 -2.41 -5.27 11.79
C ARG A 280 -0.95 -5.45 12.14
N LEU A 281 -0.07 -5.68 11.17
CA LEU A 281 1.38 -5.81 11.42
C LEU A 281 1.95 -4.56 12.11
N TRP A 282 1.60 -3.36 11.64
CA TRP A 282 2.04 -2.10 12.23
C TRP A 282 1.52 -1.83 13.64
N THR A 283 0.39 -2.44 14.01
CA THR A 283 -0.23 -2.24 15.33
C THR A 283 0.11 -3.36 16.30
N ASP A 284 0.37 -4.58 15.82
CA ASP A 284 0.80 -5.77 16.57
C ASP A 284 2.24 -5.69 17.01
N ALA A 285 3.12 -5.20 16.14
CA ALA A 285 4.49 -4.96 16.50
C ALA A 285 4.63 -3.54 17.05
N PHE A 286 5.15 -3.40 18.27
CA PHE A 286 5.84 -2.17 18.69
C PHE A 286 7.13 -2.03 17.85
N GLN A 287 6.99 -1.88 16.53
CA GLN A 287 8.06 -1.87 15.55
C GLN A 287 8.39 -0.43 15.19
N ASN A 288 9.52 0.08 15.69
CA ASN A 288 9.98 1.43 15.40
C ASN A 288 10.60 1.58 13.99
N ASP A 289 10.68 0.49 13.23
CA ASP A 289 11.21 0.49 11.88
C ASP A 289 10.12 0.05 10.89
N PHE A 290 9.64 1.04 10.13
CA PHE A 290 8.62 0.93 9.10
C PHE A 290 9.00 -0.05 7.98
N ASP A 291 10.29 -0.16 7.67
CA ASP A 291 10.84 -1.01 6.61
C ASP A 291 11.31 -2.37 7.14
N ALA A 292 11.51 -2.52 8.45
CA ALA A 292 11.88 -3.78 9.10
C ALA A 292 10.70 -4.70 9.43
N VAL A 293 9.52 -4.50 8.83
CA VAL A 293 8.59 -5.63 8.69
C VAL A 293 9.42 -6.74 8.05
N LYS A 294 9.68 -7.84 8.76
CA LYS A 294 10.46 -8.97 8.25
C LYS A 294 9.66 -9.60 7.13
N LEU A 295 9.79 -9.01 5.97
CA LEU A 295 9.12 -9.43 4.77
C LEU A 295 9.71 -10.80 4.39
N GLY A 296 8.87 -11.83 4.33
CA GLY A 296 9.29 -13.18 3.92
C GLY A 296 10.04 -13.17 2.58
N GLU A 297 10.82 -14.21 2.32
CA GLU A 297 11.38 -14.39 0.97
C GLU A 297 10.25 -14.83 0.03
N ILE A 298 10.09 -14.12 -1.10
CA ILE A 298 9.16 -14.48 -2.19
C ILE A 298 9.91 -15.25 -3.26
#